data_AF-A0A3B9L5P2-F1
#
_entry.id   AF-A0A3B9L5P2-F1
#
_cell.length_a   1.000
_cell.length_b   1.000
_cell.length_c   1.000
_cell.angle_alpha   90.00
_cell.angle_beta   90.00
_cell.angle_gamma   90.00
#
_symmetry.space_group_name_H-M   'P 1'
#
loop_
_entity.id
_entity.type
_entity.pdbx_description
1 polymer ?
#
loop_
_entity_poly.entity_id
_entity_poly.type
_entity_poly.pdbx_seq_one_letter_code
_entity_poly.pdbx_strand_id
1 'polypeptide(L)'
;MTPQDEANHANDPSRWYSTNLVGIPTWLLASVEFNAHPQALRIAGAQETHRGLFRLLEESTSSEDAAEKFRRYMDIVFQLTPTQYEVLYAELRRFRPSYLKLMEGWGFDSNSPQGAVLKGWVESRFGLTPSF
;
A
#
# COMPACT_ATOMS: atom_id res chain seq x y z
N MET A 1 -2.66 2.59 35.31
CA MET A 1 -2.37 3.16 33.99
C MET A 1 -3.46 4.17 33.72
N THR A 2 -3.15 5.45 33.75
CA THR A 2 -4.15 6.50 33.49
C THR A 2 -4.32 6.69 31.98
N PRO A 3 -5.47 7.21 31.49
CA PRO A 3 -5.65 7.54 30.07
C PRO A 3 -4.58 8.51 29.54
N GLN A 4 -4.00 9.31 30.44
CA GLN A 4 -2.90 10.23 30.16
C GLN A 4 -1.57 9.49 29.89
N ASP A 5 -1.36 8.33 30.51
CA ASP A 5 -0.17 7.49 30.30
C ASP A 5 -0.23 6.82 28.92
N GLU A 6 -1.40 6.34 28.46
CA GLU A 6 -1.58 5.80 27.11
C GLU A 6 -1.33 6.85 26.02
N ALA A 7 -1.84 8.08 26.20
CA ALA A 7 -1.59 9.19 25.30
C ALA A 7 -0.10 9.58 25.24
N ASN A 8 0.60 9.54 26.39
CA ASN A 8 2.04 9.79 26.45
C ASN A 8 2.88 8.64 25.86
N HIS A 9 2.43 7.39 25.95
CA HIS A 9 3.08 6.23 25.34
C HIS A 9 2.90 6.15 23.81
N ALA A 10 1.82 6.72 23.28
CA ALA A 10 1.61 6.91 21.84
C ALA A 10 2.54 7.99 21.27
N ASN A 11 3.04 8.88 22.12
CA ASN A 11 3.84 10.04 21.74
C ASN A 11 5.35 9.86 21.96
N ASP A 12 5.81 8.62 22.18
CA ASP A 12 7.22 8.31 22.41
C ASP A 12 8.02 8.39 21.10
N PRO A 13 8.89 9.41 20.91
CA PRO A 13 9.62 9.58 19.67
C PRO A 13 10.62 8.47 19.38
N SER A 14 11.01 7.72 20.42
CA SER A 14 11.88 6.56 20.29
C SER A 14 11.16 5.32 19.76
N ARG A 15 9.83 5.35 19.60
CA ARG A 15 9.08 4.30 18.88
C ARG A 15 8.92 4.58 17.40
N TRP A 16 9.14 5.83 16.94
CA TRP A 16 8.99 6.22 15.52
C TRP A 16 10.23 5.91 14.67
N TYR A 17 10.99 4.87 15.00
CA TYR A 17 12.09 4.44 14.16
C TYR A 17 11.58 4.04 12.78
N SER A 18 11.80 4.90 11.80
CA SER A 18 12.72 4.62 10.69
C SER A 18 12.40 5.53 9.51
N THR A 19 13.41 5.77 8.69
CA THR A 19 13.36 6.42 7.39
C THR A 19 12.12 6.01 6.60
N ASN A 20 11.12 6.89 6.52
CA ASN A 20 10.04 6.70 5.56
C ASN A 20 10.51 7.07 4.16
N LEU A 21 9.79 6.59 3.15
CA LEU A 21 10.10 6.82 1.76
C LEU A 21 9.30 8.00 1.17
N VAL A 22 8.56 8.74 1.99
CA VAL A 22 7.67 9.82 1.52
C VAL A 22 8.20 11.23 1.77
N GLY A 23 9.32 11.35 2.50
CA GLY A 23 10.03 12.62 2.67
C GLY A 23 9.40 13.59 3.67
N ILE A 24 8.43 13.13 4.47
CA ILE A 24 7.76 13.91 5.51
C ILE A 24 7.88 13.17 6.84
N PRO A 25 8.19 13.83 7.97
CA PRO A 25 8.29 13.14 9.25
C PRO A 25 7.04 12.33 9.61
N THR A 26 7.20 11.10 10.08
CA THR A 26 6.11 10.18 10.41
C THR A 26 5.10 10.78 11.40
N TRP A 27 5.58 11.47 12.44
CA TRP A 27 4.71 12.12 13.42
C TRP A 27 3.84 13.22 12.79
N LEU A 28 4.34 13.90 11.76
CA LEU A 28 3.59 14.91 11.03
C LEU A 28 2.54 14.25 10.13
N LEU A 29 2.90 13.16 9.42
CA LEU A 29 1.95 12.35 8.64
C LEU A 29 0.80 11.81 9.50
N ALA A 30 1.07 11.44 10.76
CA ALA A 30 0.08 10.95 11.70
C ALA A 30 -0.74 12.06 12.40
N SER A 31 -0.49 13.33 12.09
CA SER A 31 -1.11 14.46 12.79
C SER A 31 -2.42 14.93 12.16
N VAL A 32 -3.26 15.58 12.96
CA VAL A 32 -4.44 16.30 12.48
C VAL A 32 -4.09 17.47 11.56
N GLU A 33 -2.91 18.05 11.72
CA GLU A 33 -2.43 19.18 10.92
C GLU A 33 -2.20 18.75 9.46
N PHE A 34 -1.62 17.57 9.24
CA PHE A 34 -1.46 17.00 7.90
C PHE A 34 -2.82 16.68 7.27
N ASN A 35 -3.79 16.19 8.05
CA ASN A 35 -5.16 15.96 7.54
C ASN A 35 -5.87 17.27 7.15
N ALA A 36 -5.61 18.37 7.87
CA ALA A 36 -6.13 19.70 7.55
C ALA A 36 -5.44 20.32 6.32
N HIS A 37 -4.15 20.02 6.13
CA HIS A 37 -3.31 20.57 5.07
C HIS A 37 -2.55 19.45 4.31
N PRO A 38 -3.26 18.58 3.57
CA PRO A 38 -2.65 17.44 2.93
C PRO A 38 -1.68 17.87 1.84
N GLN A 39 -0.47 17.30 1.86
CA GLN A 39 0.52 17.48 0.81
C GLN A 39 0.56 16.25 -0.10
N ALA A 40 0.85 16.47 -1.38
CA ALA A 40 1.03 15.38 -2.33
C ALA A 40 2.24 14.52 -1.92
N LEU A 41 1.99 13.25 -1.62
CA LEU A 41 3.03 12.30 -1.22
C LEU A 41 3.61 11.58 -2.44
N ARG A 42 4.93 11.37 -2.42
CA ARG A 42 5.64 10.53 -3.39
C ARG A 42 6.46 9.50 -2.65
N ILE A 43 6.21 8.22 -2.92
CA ILE A 43 7.03 7.14 -2.39
C ILE A 43 8.30 7.05 -3.24
N ALA A 44 9.45 7.30 -2.64
CA ALA A 44 10.75 7.21 -3.28
C ALA A 44 10.94 5.84 -3.94
N GLY A 45 11.35 5.83 -5.22
CA GLY A 45 11.57 4.61 -6.00
C GLY A 45 10.32 4.04 -6.66
N ALA A 46 9.11 4.46 -6.30
CA ALA A 46 7.88 3.90 -6.87
C ALA A 46 7.71 4.30 -8.35
N GLN A 47 7.92 5.59 -8.67
CA GLN A 47 7.87 6.07 -10.05
C GLN A 47 9.03 5.53 -10.87
N GLU A 48 10.23 5.45 -10.30
CA GLU A 48 11.42 4.95 -10.97
C GLU A 48 11.30 3.47 -11.32
N THR A 49 10.71 2.66 -10.43
CA THR A 49 10.50 1.22 -10.66
C THR A 49 9.39 0.97 -11.67
N HIS A 50 8.37 1.83 -11.72
CA HIS A 50 7.18 1.64 -12.56
C HIS A 50 6.95 2.77 -13.56
N ARG A 51 8.01 3.34 -14.14
CA ARG A 51 7.93 4.50 -15.08
C ARG A 51 6.92 4.30 -16.21
N GLY A 52 6.85 3.08 -16.74
CA GLY A 52 5.89 2.73 -17.80
C GLY A 52 4.43 2.88 -17.37
N LEU A 53 4.09 2.47 -16.14
CA LEU A 53 2.75 2.67 -15.59
C LEU A 53 2.43 4.16 -15.45
N PHE A 54 3.31 4.93 -14.81
CA PHE A 54 3.06 6.34 -14.56
C PHE A 54 2.92 7.14 -15.87
N ARG A 55 3.69 6.81 -16.91
CA ARG A 55 3.51 7.40 -18.24
C ARG A 55 2.14 7.08 -18.83
N LEU A 56 1.71 5.81 -18.77
CA LEU A 56 0.39 5.41 -19.26
C LEU A 56 -0.74 6.16 -18.54
N LEU A 57 -0.59 6.36 -17.23
CA LEU A 57 -1.56 7.11 -16.42
C LEU A 57 -1.56 8.60 -16.77
N GLU A 58 -0.39 9.21 -17.00
CA GLU A 58 -0.27 10.62 -17.41
C GLU A 58 -0.88 10.88 -18.80
N GLU A 59 -0.77 9.92 -19.71
CA GLU A 59 -1.36 9.97 -21.07
C GLU A 59 -2.85 9.59 -21.10
N SER A 60 -3.47 9.29 -19.95
CA SER A 60 -4.87 8.85 -19.90
C SER A 60 -5.85 10.02 -20.05
N THR A 61 -6.91 9.83 -20.84
CA THR A 61 -7.86 10.90 -21.16
C THR A 61 -9.06 10.96 -20.20
N SER A 62 -9.28 9.90 -19.42
CA SER A 62 -10.33 9.83 -18.41
C SER A 62 -9.95 8.89 -17.27
N SER A 63 -10.73 8.92 -16.18
CA SER A 63 -10.53 8.01 -15.04
C SER A 63 -10.77 6.55 -15.43
N GLU A 64 -11.71 6.28 -16.33
CA GLU A 64 -12.01 4.94 -16.83
C GLU A 64 -10.85 4.37 -17.66
N ASP A 65 -10.28 5.19 -18.55
CA ASP A 65 -9.10 4.83 -19.36
C ASP A 65 -7.88 4.57 -18.45
N ALA A 66 -7.65 5.44 -17.47
CA ALA A 66 -6.59 5.24 -16.48
C ALA A 66 -6.77 3.94 -15.68
N ALA A 67 -8.01 3.64 -15.25
CA ALA A 67 -8.33 2.41 -14.53
C ALA A 67 -8.13 1.16 -15.39
N GLU A 68 -8.46 1.21 -16.69
CA GLU A 68 -8.20 0.12 -17.61
C GLU A 68 -6.69 -0.12 -17.81
N LYS A 69 -5.93 0.94 -18.10
CA LYS A 69 -4.47 0.86 -18.26
C LYS A 69 -3.80 0.36 -16.99
N PHE A 70 -4.22 0.83 -15.82
CA PHE A 70 -3.75 0.36 -14.52
C PHE A 70 -3.98 -1.14 -14.35
N ARG A 71 -5.22 -1.61 -14.57
CA ARG A 71 -5.56 -3.05 -14.43
C ARG A 71 -4.72 -3.91 -15.36
N ARG A 72 -4.62 -3.55 -16.64
CA ARG A 72 -3.81 -4.30 -17.63
C ARG A 72 -2.33 -4.33 -17.24
N TYR A 73 -1.77 -3.22 -16.76
CA TYR A 73 -0.39 -3.18 -16.27
C TYR A 73 -0.20 -4.11 -15.06
N MET A 74 -1.13 -4.08 -14.11
CA MET A 74 -1.08 -4.91 -12.91
C MET A 74 -1.28 -6.40 -13.23
N ASP A 75 -2.08 -6.75 -14.24
CA ASP A 75 -2.21 -8.13 -14.72
C ASP A 75 -0.86 -8.68 -15.20
N ILE A 76 -0.06 -7.85 -15.86
CA ILE A 76 1.29 -8.20 -16.31
C ILE A 76 2.25 -8.34 -15.11
N VAL A 77 2.29 -7.35 -14.22
CA VAL A 77 3.21 -7.33 -13.07
C VAL A 77 2.96 -8.53 -12.13
N PHE A 78 1.69 -8.86 -11.89
CA PHE A 78 1.31 -9.96 -11.01
C PHE A 78 1.06 -11.28 -11.75
N GLN A 79 1.21 -11.30 -13.08
CA GLN A 79 0.95 -12.47 -13.93
C GLN A 79 -0.42 -13.11 -13.63
N LEU A 80 -1.47 -12.29 -13.58
CA LEU A 80 -2.79 -12.72 -13.12
C LEU A 80 -3.51 -13.63 -14.11
N THR A 81 -3.14 -13.57 -15.40
CA THR A 81 -3.64 -14.49 -16.42
C THR A 81 -3.00 -15.87 -16.25
N PRO A 82 -3.78 -16.92 -15.97
CA PRO A 82 -3.25 -18.26 -15.81
C PRO A 82 -2.76 -18.81 -17.15
N THR A 83 -1.63 -19.52 -17.12
CA THR A 83 -1.20 -20.32 -18.28
C THR A 83 -2.11 -21.55 -18.43
N GLN A 84 -2.14 -22.16 -19.62
CA GLN A 84 -2.93 -23.38 -19.85
C GLN A 84 -2.56 -24.51 -18.88
N TYR A 85 -1.29 -24.62 -18.52
CA TYR A 85 -0.80 -25.58 -17.54
C TYR A 85 -1.38 -25.33 -16.13
N GLU A 86 -1.49 -24.07 -15.72
CA GLU A 86 -2.07 -23.71 -14.42
C GLU A 86 -3.58 -23.83 -14.36
N VAL A 87 -4.25 -23.81 -15.51
CA VAL A 87 -5.67 -24.18 -15.60
C VAL A 87 -5.86 -25.67 -15.29
N LEU A 88 -4.92 -26.52 -15.74
CA LEU A 88 -4.94 -27.96 -15.45
C LEU A 88 -4.49 -28.29 -14.02
N TYR A 89 -3.62 -27.46 -13.41
CA TYR A 89 -3.07 -27.65 -12.06
C TYR A 89 -3.33 -26.44 -11.15
N ALA A 90 -4.61 -26.27 -10.75
CA ALA A 90 -5.08 -25.11 -10.00
C ALA A 90 -4.36 -24.85 -8.65
N GLU A 91 -3.82 -25.89 -7.99
CA GLU A 91 -3.05 -25.76 -6.73
C GLU A 91 -1.84 -24.83 -6.87
N LEU A 92 -1.21 -24.76 -8.05
CA LEU A 92 -0.07 -23.88 -8.32
C LEU A 92 -0.47 -22.39 -8.24
N ARG A 93 -1.73 -22.05 -8.53
CA ARG A 93 -2.25 -20.67 -8.46
C ARG A 93 -2.41 -20.18 -7.03
N ARG A 94 -2.51 -21.08 -6.04
CA ARG A 94 -2.70 -20.71 -4.64
C ARG A 94 -1.54 -19.88 -4.10
N PHE A 95 -0.34 -20.11 -4.61
CA PHE A 95 0.89 -19.48 -4.13
C PHE A 95 1.30 -18.23 -4.93
N ARG A 96 0.59 -17.87 -6.01
CA ARG A 96 0.91 -16.65 -6.77
C ARG A 96 0.44 -15.39 -6.02
N PRO A 97 1.28 -14.35 -5.93
CA PRO A 97 0.87 -13.08 -5.37
C PRO A 97 -0.22 -12.46 -6.27
N SER A 98 -1.27 -11.93 -5.65
CA SER A 98 -2.35 -11.24 -6.35
C SER A 98 -2.72 -9.99 -5.57
N TYR A 99 -2.54 -8.82 -6.19
CA TYR A 99 -2.94 -7.56 -5.57
C TYR A 99 -4.46 -7.51 -5.31
N LEU A 100 -5.27 -8.13 -6.19
CA LEU A 100 -6.72 -8.21 -6.01
C LEU A 100 -7.10 -8.99 -4.74
N LYS A 101 -6.50 -10.16 -4.51
CA LYS A 101 -6.74 -10.94 -3.28
C LYS A 101 -6.30 -10.19 -2.02
N LEU A 102 -5.20 -9.43 -2.10
CA LEU A 102 -4.75 -8.58 -1.00
C LEU A 102 -5.76 -7.47 -0.70
N MET A 103 -6.20 -6.75 -1.75
CA MET A 103 -7.16 -5.66 -1.61
C MET A 103 -8.54 -6.15 -1.13
N GLU A 104 -9.02 -7.29 -1.66
CA GLU A 104 -10.28 -7.90 -1.25
C GLU A 104 -10.23 -8.37 0.21
N GLY A 105 -9.17 -9.09 0.60
CA GLY A 105 -9.01 -9.56 1.97
C GLY A 105 -8.93 -8.42 2.98
N TRP A 106 -8.20 -7.36 2.66
CA TRP A 106 -8.16 -6.15 3.49
C TRP A 106 -9.51 -5.43 3.55
N GLY A 107 -10.22 -5.31 2.43
CA GLY A 107 -11.53 -4.65 2.38
C GLY A 107 -12.63 -5.40 3.12
N PHE A 108 -12.53 -6.72 3.23
CA PHE A 108 -13.46 -7.55 4.02
C PHE A 108 -13.13 -7.52 5.52
N ASP A 109 -11.86 -7.71 5.87
CA ASP A 109 -11.38 -7.68 7.25
C ASP A 109 -9.97 -7.07 7.30
N SER A 110 -9.87 -5.87 7.85
CA SER A 110 -8.58 -5.18 8.00
C SER A 110 -7.61 -5.85 8.98
N ASN A 111 -8.10 -6.81 9.79
CA ASN A 111 -7.31 -7.65 10.69
C ASN A 111 -7.00 -9.04 10.14
N SER A 112 -7.39 -9.31 8.89
CA SER A 112 -6.99 -10.52 8.18
C SER A 112 -5.47 -10.57 7.93
N PRO A 113 -4.91 -11.75 7.56
CA PRO A 113 -3.52 -11.86 7.11
C PRO A 113 -3.17 -10.90 5.95
N GLN A 114 -4.11 -10.65 5.04
CA GLN A 114 -3.95 -9.69 3.94
C GLN A 114 -3.88 -8.25 4.47
N GLY A 115 -4.71 -7.92 5.45
CA GLY A 115 -4.65 -6.66 6.19
C GLY A 115 -3.32 -6.45 6.89
N ALA A 116 -2.79 -7.50 7.54
CA ALA A 116 -1.46 -7.46 8.17
C ALA A 116 -0.33 -7.20 7.16
N VAL A 117 -0.39 -7.82 5.96
CA VAL A 117 0.56 -7.54 4.86
C VAL A 117 0.49 -6.08 4.43
N LEU A 118 -0.72 -5.53 4.26
CA LEU A 118 -0.89 -4.13 3.86
C LEU A 118 -0.40 -3.16 4.94
N LYS A 119 -0.70 -3.43 6.22
CA LYS A 119 -0.21 -2.66 7.37
C LYS A 119 1.32 -2.65 7.44
N GLY A 120 1.97 -3.80 7.27
CA GLY A 120 3.43 -3.88 7.21
C GLY A 120 4.03 -3.16 6.00
N TRP A 121 3.34 -3.18 4.85
CA TRP A 121 3.74 -2.35 3.70
C TRP A 121 3.64 -0.86 4.01
N VAL A 122 2.55 -0.41 4.64
CA VAL A 122 2.38 1.00 5.06
C VAL A 122 3.46 1.40 6.05
N GLU A 123 3.72 0.58 7.06
CA GLU A 123 4.80 0.82 8.03
C GLU A 123 6.15 0.98 7.33
N SER A 124 6.49 0.09 6.38
CA SER A 124 7.74 0.15 5.63
C SER A 124 7.92 1.40 4.75
N ARG A 125 6.82 2.03 4.29
CA ARG A 125 6.89 3.17 3.35
C ARG A 125 6.62 4.51 4.03
N PHE A 126 5.74 4.53 5.01
CA PHE A 126 5.27 5.74 5.68
C PHE A 126 5.81 5.87 7.10
N GLY A 127 6.40 4.81 7.66
CA GLY A 127 6.86 4.76 9.04
C GLY A 127 5.73 4.69 10.07
N LEU A 128 4.47 4.56 9.62
CA LEU A 128 3.29 4.52 10.49
C LEU A 128 3.18 3.16 11.16
N THR A 129 3.21 3.12 12.49
CA THR A 129 3.04 1.89 13.26
C THR A 129 1.62 1.34 13.07
N PRO A 130 1.45 0.06 12.71
CA PRO A 130 0.15 -0.57 12.57
C PRO A 130 -0.68 -0.56 13.87
N SER A 131 -1.99 -0.32 13.73
CA SER A 131 -2.98 -0.61 14.77
C SER A 131 -3.90 -1.76 14.33
N PHE A 132 -4.58 -2.39 15.29
CA PHE A 132 -5.50 -3.52 15.09
C PHE A 132 -6.95 -3.03 15.13
#